data_AF-A0A127EIH1-F1
#
_entry.id   AF-A0A127EIH1-F1
#
_cell.length_a   1.000
_cell.length_b   1.000
_cell.length_c   1.000
_cell.angle_alpha   90.00
_cell.angle_beta   90.00
_cell.angle_gamma   90.00
#
_symmetry.space_group_name_H-M   'P 1'
#
loop_
_entity.id
_entity.type
_entity.pdbx_description
1 polymer ?
#
loop_
_entity_poly.entity_id
_entity_poly.type
_entity_poly.pdbx_seq_one_letter_code
_entity_poly.pdbx_strand_id
1 'polypeptide(L)'
;MFLSTKVHKIADYLSLILLLGLSIITIIYLQDLGIVGKLLTLVLMSGAIRISYFWFLQKLKVWLKPNAKKAKEQIKTRAKIESTQTLDLQQQYLTDLKLQASQLFKVAMQNQKLNRAEIISIKDYLKNNINDPTLINKKYINEAHFIYSYLKSQYINEETLNCVIKNIFIFANRKSA
;
A
#
# COMPACT_ATOMS: atom_id res chain seq x y z
N MET A 1 -10.62 -29.05 19.89
CA MET A 1 -10.96 -27.60 19.81
C MET A 1 -12.14 -27.29 18.87
N PHE A 2 -13.06 -28.23 18.60
CA PHE A 2 -14.22 -28.02 17.71
C PHE A 2 -15.59 -28.02 18.40
N LEU A 3 -15.66 -28.43 19.68
CA LEU A 3 -16.92 -28.45 20.44
C LEU A 3 -17.30 -27.07 21.00
N SER A 4 -16.33 -26.32 21.53
CA SER A 4 -16.56 -25.05 22.22
C SER A 4 -17.20 -23.97 21.31
N THR A 5 -16.82 -23.91 20.04
CA THR A 5 -17.39 -22.97 19.06
C THR A 5 -18.82 -23.30 18.65
N LYS A 6 -19.24 -24.57 18.71
CA LYS A 6 -20.62 -24.97 18.42
C LYS A 6 -21.55 -24.61 19.58
N VAL A 7 -21.12 -24.85 20.83
CA VAL A 7 -21.90 -24.55 22.04
C VAL A 7 -22.14 -23.05 22.19
N HIS A 8 -21.13 -22.20 21.91
CA HIS A 8 -21.31 -20.75 21.93
C HIS A 8 -22.30 -20.25 20.87
N LYS A 9 -22.29 -20.81 19.65
CA LYS A 9 -23.25 -20.42 18.61
C LYS A 9 -24.69 -20.81 18.97
N ILE A 10 -24.88 -21.95 19.62
CA ILE A 10 -26.21 -22.43 20.03
C ILE A 10 -26.76 -21.57 21.17
N ALA A 11 -25.91 -21.19 22.13
CA ALA A 11 -26.30 -20.31 23.24
C ALA A 11 -26.69 -18.90 22.74
N ASP A 12 -25.94 -18.34 21.79
CA ASP A 12 -26.27 -17.07 21.15
C ASP A 12 -27.62 -17.13 20.40
N TYR A 13 -27.89 -18.25 19.72
CA TYR A 13 -29.15 -18.44 18.99
C TYR A 13 -30.35 -18.58 19.93
N LEU A 14 -30.19 -19.32 21.04
CA LEU A 14 -31.20 -19.44 22.09
C LEU A 14 -31.45 -18.09 22.77
N SER A 15 -30.41 -17.30 23.05
CA SER A 15 -30.56 -15.97 23.62
C SER A 15 -31.28 -15.01 22.66
N LEU A 16 -31.02 -15.10 21.35
CA LEU A 16 -31.71 -14.31 20.33
C LEU A 16 -33.19 -14.69 20.21
N ILE A 17 -33.51 -15.98 20.21
CA ILE A 17 -34.89 -16.48 20.17
C ILE A 17 -35.65 -16.05 21.44
N LEU A 18 -35.01 -16.13 22.61
CA LEU A 18 -35.62 -15.70 23.87
C LEU A 18 -35.91 -14.19 23.87
N LEU A 19 -34.96 -13.39 23.37
CA LEU A 19 -35.11 -11.93 23.28
C LEU A 19 -36.21 -11.53 22.30
N LEU A 20 -36.25 -12.18 21.13
CA LEU A 20 -37.28 -11.96 20.11
C LEU A 20 -38.67 -12.40 20.61
N GLY A 21 -38.76 -13.57 21.25
CA GLY A 21 -40.00 -14.07 21.83
C GLY A 21 -40.57 -13.14 22.90
N LEU A 22 -39.72 -12.70 23.85
CA LEU A 22 -40.12 -11.71 24.85
C LEU A 22 -40.56 -10.40 24.23
N SER A 23 -39.83 -9.90 23.20
CA SER A 23 -40.19 -8.66 22.53
C SER A 23 -41.56 -8.72 21.86
N ILE A 24 -41.88 -9.83 21.18
CA ILE A 24 -43.16 -10.05 20.51
C ILE A 24 -44.29 -10.15 21.54
N ILE A 25 -44.09 -10.87 22.64
CA ILE A 25 -45.07 -10.96 23.73
C ILE A 25 -45.34 -9.57 24.32
N THR A 26 -44.31 -8.77 24.57
CA THR A 26 -44.51 -7.38 25.03
C THR A 26 -45.24 -6.51 24.01
N ILE A 27 -45.00 -6.68 22.70
CA ILE A 27 -45.70 -5.90 21.66
C ILE A 27 -47.19 -6.27 21.60
N ILE A 28 -47.52 -7.57 21.66
CA ILE A 28 -48.91 -8.05 21.69
C ILE A 28 -49.62 -7.55 22.95
N TYR A 29 -48.97 -7.65 24.12
CA TYR A 29 -49.52 -7.17 25.38
C TYR A 29 -49.70 -5.64 25.42
N LEU A 30 -48.91 -4.91 24.61
CA LEU A 30 -49.00 -3.46 24.55
C LEU A 30 -50.11 -2.92 23.66
N GLN A 31 -50.55 -3.72 22.68
CA GLN A 31 -51.58 -3.31 21.73
C GLN A 31 -52.94 -3.11 22.43
N ASP A 32 -53.13 -3.75 23.59
CA ASP A 32 -54.30 -3.60 24.46
C ASP A 32 -54.18 -2.50 25.54
N LEU A 33 -53.03 -1.82 25.66
CA LEU A 33 -52.84 -0.75 26.65
C LEU A 33 -52.91 0.64 26.02
N GLY A 34 -53.66 1.53 26.67
CA GLY A 34 -53.81 2.94 26.31
C GLY A 34 -52.49 3.74 26.37
N ILE A 35 -52.59 5.08 26.33
CA ILE A 35 -51.44 6.03 26.22
C ILE A 35 -50.30 5.74 27.22
N VAL A 36 -50.63 5.23 28.41
CA VAL A 36 -49.66 4.85 29.46
C VAL A 36 -48.78 3.67 29.05
N GLY A 37 -49.30 2.68 28.32
CA GLY A 37 -48.53 1.54 27.81
C GLY A 37 -47.49 1.96 26.76
N LYS A 38 -47.87 2.89 25.88
CA LYS A 38 -46.97 3.45 24.85
C LYS A 38 -45.76 4.17 25.44
N LEU A 39 -45.95 4.92 26.53
CA LEU A 39 -44.86 5.55 27.28
C LEU A 39 -43.94 4.50 27.92
N LEU A 40 -44.51 3.44 28.49
CA LEU A 40 -43.73 2.35 29.08
C LEU A 40 -42.85 1.64 28.03
N THR A 41 -43.35 1.44 26.79
CA THR A 41 -42.52 0.87 25.71
C THR A 41 -41.41 1.75 25.24
N LEU A 42 -41.59 3.06 25.23
CA LEU A 42 -40.52 3.98 24.86
C LEU A 42 -39.34 3.86 25.84
N VAL A 43 -39.65 3.69 27.13
CA VAL A 43 -38.65 3.45 28.17
C VAL A 43 -37.96 2.10 27.98
N LEU A 44 -38.71 1.02 27.74
CA LEU A 44 -38.13 -0.32 27.49
C LEU A 44 -37.28 -0.37 26.21
N MET A 45 -37.73 0.27 25.13
CA MET A 45 -36.98 0.40 23.88
C MET A 45 -35.69 1.18 24.09
N SER A 46 -35.70 2.26 24.88
CA SER A 46 -34.48 3.01 25.19
C SER A 46 -33.44 2.17 25.94
N GLY A 47 -33.89 1.27 26.83
CA GLY A 47 -33.03 0.30 27.51
C GLY A 47 -32.46 -0.75 26.54
N ALA A 48 -33.30 -1.30 25.66
CA ALA A 48 -32.89 -2.29 24.67
C ALA A 48 -31.84 -1.73 23.68
N ILE A 49 -31.98 -0.46 23.28
CA ILE A 49 -30.99 0.21 22.42
C ILE A 49 -29.62 0.28 23.10
N ARG A 50 -29.55 0.61 24.39
CA ARG A 50 -28.28 0.65 25.13
C ARG A 50 -27.62 -0.71 25.24
N ILE A 51 -28.41 -1.77 25.49
CA ILE A 51 -27.91 -3.14 25.59
C ILE A 51 -27.40 -3.62 24.22
N SER A 52 -28.16 -3.35 23.15
CA SER A 52 -27.77 -3.66 21.77
C SER A 52 -26.47 -2.95 21.37
N TYR A 53 -26.34 -1.65 21.68
CA TYR A 53 -25.14 -0.87 21.40
C TYR A 53 -23.91 -1.42 22.14
N PHE A 54 -24.07 -1.78 23.41
CA PHE A 54 -23.00 -2.37 24.21
C PHE A 54 -22.55 -3.73 23.65
N TRP A 55 -23.49 -4.59 23.26
CA TRP A 55 -23.21 -5.87 22.63
C TRP A 55 -22.46 -5.71 21.29
N PHE A 56 -22.89 -4.76 20.46
CA PHE A 56 -22.23 -4.44 19.18
C PHE A 56 -20.78 -3.98 19.37
N LEU A 57 -20.52 -3.09 20.34
CA LEU A 57 -19.17 -2.63 20.66
C LEU A 57 -18.27 -3.75 21.19
N GLN A 58 -18.79 -4.66 22.02
CA GLN A 58 -18.02 -5.82 22.48
C GLN A 58 -17.64 -6.74 21.32
N LYS A 59 -18.58 -7.02 20.41
CA LYS A 59 -18.36 -7.88 19.24
C LYS A 59 -17.31 -7.29 18.30
N LEU A 60 -17.35 -5.97 18.07
CA LEU A 60 -16.32 -5.22 17.33
C LEU A 60 -14.94 -5.35 18.00
N LYS A 61 -14.87 -5.15 19.32
CA LYS A 61 -13.61 -5.25 20.08
C LYS A 61 -12.99 -6.64 20.03
N VAL A 62 -13.81 -7.69 20.03
CA VAL A 62 -13.37 -9.08 19.86
C VAL A 62 -12.92 -9.36 18.42
N TRP A 63 -13.58 -8.77 17.42
CA TRP A 63 -13.19 -8.92 16.01
C TRP A 63 -11.90 -8.18 15.65
N LEU A 64 -11.60 -7.07 16.34
CA LEU A 64 -10.37 -6.28 16.18
C LEU A 64 -9.15 -6.87 16.93
N LYS A 65 -9.36 -7.66 18.00
CA LYS A 65 -8.27 -8.26 18.81
C LYS A 65 -7.45 -9.42 18.19
N PRO A 66 -7.93 -10.29 17.27
CA PRO A 66 -7.14 -11.42 16.77
C PRO A 66 -5.97 -11.00 15.86
N ASN A 67 -6.01 -9.80 15.28
CA ASN A 67 -4.94 -9.28 14.44
C ASN A 67 -3.74 -8.75 15.24
N ALA A 68 -3.93 -8.32 16.49
CA ALA A 68 -2.84 -7.80 17.31
C ALA A 68 -1.92 -8.89 17.89
N LYS A 69 -2.45 -10.09 18.18
CA LYS A 69 -1.62 -11.22 18.65
C LYS A 69 -0.82 -11.87 17.52
N LYS A 70 -1.40 -12.00 16.32
CA LYS A 70 -0.69 -12.52 15.13
C LYS A 70 0.39 -11.56 14.61
N ALA A 71 0.20 -10.25 14.78
CA ALA A 71 1.22 -9.25 14.43
C ALA A 71 2.50 -9.37 15.28
N LYS A 72 2.38 -9.68 16.59
CA LYS A 72 3.54 -9.79 17.48
C LYS A 72 4.41 -11.01 17.25
N GLU A 73 3.83 -12.14 16.81
CA GLU A 73 4.63 -13.32 16.40
C GLU A 73 5.28 -13.11 15.03
N GLN A 74 4.60 -12.44 14.08
CA GLN A 74 5.19 -12.10 12.78
C GLN A 74 6.36 -11.12 12.90
N ILE A 75 6.38 -10.22 13.90
CA ILE A 75 7.52 -9.31 14.12
C ILE A 75 8.78 -10.07 14.53
N LYS A 76 8.66 -11.16 15.29
CA LYS A 76 9.83 -11.94 15.76
C LYS A 76 10.44 -12.82 14.66
N THR A 77 9.66 -13.24 13.67
CA THR A 77 10.14 -13.97 12.48
C THR A 77 10.56 -13.05 11.32
N ARG A 78 10.06 -11.80 11.24
CA ARG A 78 10.43 -10.81 10.21
C ARG A 78 11.83 -10.21 10.38
N ALA A 79 12.35 -10.11 11.61
CA ALA A 79 13.69 -9.56 11.85
C ALA A 79 14.83 -10.36 11.17
N LYS A 80 14.59 -11.63 10.79
CA LYS A 80 15.55 -12.47 10.05
C LYS A 80 15.32 -12.46 8.53
N ILE A 81 14.23 -11.84 8.05
CA ILE A 81 13.80 -11.80 6.64
C ILE A 81 13.96 -10.37 6.04
N GLU A 82 13.95 -9.33 6.87
CA GLU A 82 14.08 -7.93 6.44
C GLU A 82 15.39 -7.60 5.72
N SER A 83 16.52 -8.25 6.04
CA SER A 83 17.79 -7.99 5.34
C SER A 83 17.75 -8.42 3.87
N THR A 84 16.94 -9.42 3.53
CA THR A 84 16.83 -9.91 2.14
C THR A 84 15.76 -9.16 1.36
N GLN A 85 14.65 -8.76 1.99
CA GLN A 85 13.61 -7.93 1.37
C GLN A 85 14.04 -6.48 1.13
N THR A 86 14.87 -5.90 2.01
CA THR A 86 15.41 -4.54 1.80
C THR A 86 16.35 -4.48 0.60
N LEU A 87 17.20 -5.50 0.41
CA LEU A 87 18.03 -5.65 -0.78
C LEU A 87 17.19 -5.78 -2.06
N ASP A 88 16.17 -6.65 -2.04
CA ASP A 88 15.29 -6.87 -3.21
C ASP A 88 14.50 -5.59 -3.59
N LEU A 89 13.98 -4.86 -2.60
CA LEU A 89 13.32 -3.57 -2.82
C LEU A 89 14.27 -2.49 -3.32
N GLN A 90 15.50 -2.42 -2.81
CA GLN A 90 16.51 -1.46 -3.27
C GLN A 90 16.94 -1.78 -4.72
N GLN A 91 17.05 -3.06 -5.05
CA GLN A 91 17.39 -3.53 -6.40
C GLN A 91 16.26 -3.28 -7.39
N GLN A 92 15.00 -3.44 -6.95
CA GLN A 92 13.81 -3.07 -7.71
C GLN A 92 13.73 -1.55 -7.94
N TYR A 93 13.95 -0.74 -6.91
CA TYR A 93 13.97 0.71 -7.02
C TYR A 93 15.04 1.23 -8.01
N LEU A 94 16.25 0.67 -7.94
CA LEU A 94 17.33 1.01 -8.86
C LEU A 94 17.00 0.59 -10.30
N THR A 95 16.31 -0.54 -10.46
CA THR A 95 15.80 -1.00 -11.78
C THR A 95 14.76 -0.03 -12.34
N ASP A 96 13.82 0.44 -11.52
CA ASP A 96 12.82 1.42 -11.92
C ASP A 96 13.46 2.76 -12.31
N LEU A 97 14.46 3.23 -11.56
CA LEU A 97 15.21 4.44 -11.91
C LEU A 97 15.94 4.31 -13.25
N LYS A 98 16.56 3.16 -13.53
CA LYS A 98 17.19 2.88 -14.82
C LYS A 98 16.19 2.94 -15.96
N LEU A 99 15.00 2.36 -15.76
CA LEU A 99 13.92 2.38 -16.73
C LEU A 99 13.43 3.81 -16.97
N GLN A 100 13.19 4.57 -15.90
CA GLN A 100 12.73 5.95 -15.97
C GLN A 100 13.74 6.85 -16.71
N ALA A 101 15.02 6.77 -16.36
CA ALA A 101 16.09 7.52 -17.02
C ALA A 101 16.14 7.20 -18.53
N SER A 102 16.06 5.91 -18.88
CA SER A 102 16.09 5.45 -20.27
C SER A 102 14.86 5.92 -21.06
N GLN A 103 13.66 5.85 -20.46
CA GLN A 103 12.43 6.30 -21.11
C GLN A 103 12.40 7.82 -21.28
N LEU A 104 12.79 8.58 -20.26
CA LEU A 104 12.88 10.04 -20.35
C LEU A 104 13.86 10.47 -21.44
N PHE A 105 15.04 9.85 -21.48
CA PHE A 105 16.02 10.12 -22.53
C PHE A 105 15.46 9.79 -23.91
N LYS A 106 14.77 8.64 -24.06
CA LYS A 106 14.11 8.25 -25.32
C LYS A 106 13.10 9.27 -25.79
N VAL A 107 12.17 9.67 -24.91
CA VAL A 107 11.10 10.62 -25.22
C VAL A 107 11.69 11.99 -25.55
N ALA A 108 12.70 12.44 -24.80
CA ALA A 108 13.35 13.72 -25.04
C ALA A 108 14.13 13.75 -26.37
N MET A 109 14.76 12.63 -26.75
CA MET A 109 15.41 12.46 -28.06
C MET A 109 14.40 12.44 -29.21
N GLN A 110 13.33 11.64 -29.08
CA GLN A 110 12.30 11.51 -30.12
C GLN A 110 11.59 12.84 -30.40
N ASN A 111 11.32 13.61 -29.35
CA ASN A 111 10.68 14.91 -29.46
C ASN A 111 11.66 16.05 -29.80
N GLN A 112 12.93 15.72 -30.13
CA GLN A 112 14.00 16.69 -30.42
C GLN A 112 14.18 17.77 -29.33
N LYS A 113 13.78 17.43 -28.10
CA LYS A 113 13.87 18.32 -26.96
C LYS A 113 15.30 18.47 -26.47
N LEU A 114 16.16 17.49 -26.72
CA LEU A 114 17.59 17.56 -26.42
C LEU A 114 18.40 18.08 -27.62
N ASN A 115 19.30 19.02 -27.37
CA ASN A 115 20.30 19.49 -28.32
C ASN A 115 21.59 18.65 -28.26
N ARG A 116 22.42 18.70 -29.30
CA ARG A 116 23.67 17.91 -29.36
C ARG A 116 24.60 18.19 -28.17
N ALA A 117 24.71 19.44 -27.74
CA ALA A 117 25.52 19.82 -26.57
C ALA A 117 24.99 19.19 -25.26
N GLU A 118 23.68 19.10 -25.09
CA GLU A 118 23.04 18.51 -23.90
C GLU A 118 23.26 16.99 -23.88
N ILE A 119 23.17 16.34 -25.03
CA ILE A 119 23.49 14.91 -25.19
C ILE A 119 24.96 14.65 -24.82
N ILE A 120 25.88 15.49 -25.29
CA ILE A 120 27.31 15.38 -24.95
C ILE A 120 27.53 15.59 -23.44
N SER A 121 26.86 16.56 -22.83
CA SER A 121 26.95 16.80 -21.39
C SER A 121 26.48 15.59 -20.56
N ILE A 122 25.35 14.97 -20.94
CA ILE A 122 24.85 13.74 -20.28
C ILE A 122 25.87 12.60 -20.46
N LYS A 123 26.42 12.44 -21.67
CA LYS A 123 27.42 11.42 -21.99
C LYS A 123 28.67 11.58 -21.12
N ASP A 124 29.22 12.79 -21.03
CA ASP A 124 30.43 13.06 -20.25
C ASP A 124 30.18 12.89 -18.74
N TYR A 125 28.99 13.30 -18.26
CA TYR A 125 28.58 13.04 -16.88
C TYR A 125 28.54 11.55 -16.56
N LEU A 126 27.89 10.73 -17.41
CA LEU A 126 27.83 9.27 -17.22
C LEU A 126 29.23 8.63 -17.27
N LYS A 127 30.09 9.08 -18.19
CA LYS A 127 31.45 8.56 -18.33
C LYS A 127 32.31 8.84 -17.09
N ASN A 128 32.18 10.01 -16.49
CA ASN A 128 33.00 10.42 -15.35
C ASN A 128 32.53 9.81 -14.02
N ASN A 129 31.26 9.38 -13.93
CA ASN A 129 30.66 8.89 -12.69
C ASN A 129 30.41 7.37 -12.68
N ILE A 130 30.60 6.67 -13.81
CA ILE A 130 30.38 5.22 -13.91
C ILE A 130 31.67 4.54 -14.34
N ASN A 131 32.27 3.81 -13.40
CA ASN A 131 33.43 2.96 -13.65
C ASN A 131 32.99 1.53 -13.98
N ASP A 132 32.48 1.32 -15.19
CA ASP A 132 32.08 -0.01 -15.67
C ASP A 132 33.14 -0.58 -16.63
N PRO A 133 33.90 -1.61 -16.22
CA PRO A 133 34.94 -2.20 -17.06
C PRO A 133 34.40 -2.82 -18.36
N THR A 134 33.12 -3.19 -18.40
CA THR A 134 32.48 -3.76 -19.61
C THR A 134 32.17 -2.70 -20.67
N LEU A 135 32.14 -1.42 -20.29
CA LEU A 135 31.82 -0.29 -21.16
C LEU A 135 33.06 0.45 -21.68
N ILE A 136 34.24 0.24 -21.05
CA ILE A 136 35.49 0.93 -21.43
C ILE A 136 35.90 0.63 -22.88
N ASN A 137 35.81 -0.63 -23.30
CA ASN A 137 36.25 -1.09 -24.62
C ASN A 137 35.08 -1.29 -25.62
N LYS A 138 33.87 -0.87 -25.27
CA LYS A 138 32.69 -1.10 -26.10
C LYS A 138 32.68 -0.10 -27.26
N LYS A 139 32.49 -0.59 -28.49
CA LYS A 139 32.29 0.26 -29.67
C LYS A 139 30.87 0.78 -29.71
N TYR A 140 30.70 2.10 -29.81
CA TYR A 140 29.40 2.75 -29.87
C TYR A 140 29.11 3.31 -31.26
N ILE A 141 27.88 3.11 -31.75
CA ILE A 141 27.42 3.60 -33.06
C ILE A 141 27.19 5.12 -33.02
N ASN A 142 26.63 5.63 -31.92
CA ASN A 142 26.35 7.06 -31.71
C ASN A 142 26.27 7.37 -30.20
N GLU A 143 26.13 8.66 -29.86
CA GLU A 143 26.07 9.17 -28.49
C GLU A 143 24.85 8.63 -27.73
N ALA A 144 23.72 8.43 -28.40
CA ALA A 144 22.54 7.83 -27.78
C ALA A 144 22.79 6.37 -27.38
N HIS A 145 23.43 5.58 -28.24
CA HIS A 145 23.81 4.20 -27.96
C HIS A 145 24.81 4.10 -26.80
N PHE A 146 25.71 5.09 -26.67
CA PHE A 146 26.56 5.23 -25.49
C PHE A 146 25.72 5.44 -24.23
N ILE A 147 24.87 6.46 -24.21
CA ILE A 147 24.06 6.82 -23.03
C ILE A 147 23.17 5.65 -22.58
N TYR A 148 22.48 4.98 -23.51
CA TYR A 148 21.68 3.79 -23.18
C TYR A 148 22.51 2.65 -22.59
N SER A 149 23.71 2.44 -23.11
CA SER A 149 24.60 1.40 -22.57
C SER A 149 25.05 1.71 -21.14
N TYR A 150 25.35 2.98 -20.84
CA TYR A 150 25.73 3.43 -19.51
C TYR A 150 24.55 3.40 -18.52
N LEU A 151 23.35 3.79 -18.94
CA LEU A 151 22.13 3.68 -18.13
C LEU A 151 21.79 2.21 -17.77
N LYS A 152 22.17 1.26 -18.62
CA LYS A 152 21.98 -0.18 -18.36
C LYS A 152 23.10 -0.81 -17.50
N SER A 153 24.18 -0.07 -17.21
CA SER A 153 25.31 -0.57 -16.43
C SER A 153 24.88 -1.14 -15.07
N GLN A 154 25.53 -2.21 -14.63
CA GLN A 154 25.34 -2.74 -13.28
C GLN A 154 26.02 -1.87 -12.20
N TYR A 155 26.98 -1.05 -12.59
CA TYR A 155 27.81 -0.23 -11.69
C TYR A 155 27.30 1.20 -11.50
N ILE A 156 26.15 1.53 -12.09
CA ILE A 156 25.52 2.83 -11.89
C ILE A 156 24.86 2.89 -10.51
N ASN A 157 25.16 3.95 -9.75
CA ASN A 157 24.55 4.22 -8.46
C ASN A 157 23.25 5.04 -8.61
N GLU A 158 22.47 5.07 -7.54
CA GLU A 158 21.21 5.82 -7.47
C GLU A 158 21.42 7.34 -7.69
N GLU A 159 22.47 7.91 -7.09
CA GLU A 159 22.77 9.34 -7.17
C GLU A 159 23.03 9.79 -8.61
N THR A 160 23.81 9.02 -9.37
CA THR A 160 24.09 9.28 -10.79
C THR A 160 22.81 9.20 -11.61
N LEU A 161 21.96 8.18 -11.37
CA LEU A 161 20.66 8.05 -12.05
C LEU A 161 19.75 9.25 -11.80
N ASN A 162 19.59 9.64 -10.53
CA ASN A 162 18.75 10.77 -10.14
C ASN A 162 19.24 12.08 -10.76
N CYS A 163 20.55 12.32 -10.78
CA CYS A 163 21.14 13.49 -11.42
C CYS A 163 20.88 13.50 -12.94
N VAL A 164 21.04 12.36 -13.60
CA VAL A 164 20.78 12.23 -15.04
C VAL A 164 19.31 12.46 -15.37
N ILE A 165 18.39 11.88 -14.59
CA ILE A 165 16.94 12.11 -14.72
C ILE A 165 16.62 13.60 -14.60
N LYS A 166 17.15 14.26 -13.57
CA LYS A 166 16.94 15.70 -13.34
C LYS A 166 17.48 16.55 -14.50
N ASN A 167 18.69 16.25 -14.99
CA ASN A 167 19.29 16.96 -16.11
C ASN A 167 18.45 16.79 -17.39
N ILE A 168 18.04 15.56 -17.73
CA ILE A 168 17.17 15.30 -18.89
C ILE A 168 15.86 16.08 -18.76
N PHE A 169 15.24 16.09 -17.58
CA PHE A 169 13.99 16.81 -17.34
C PHE A 169 14.16 18.33 -17.53
N ILE A 170 15.24 18.90 -16.99
CA ILE A 170 15.54 20.35 -17.13
C ILE A 170 15.76 20.70 -18.61
N PHE A 171 16.59 19.94 -19.32
CA PHE A 171 16.87 20.18 -20.74
C PHE A 171 15.60 20.02 -21.60
N ALA A 172 14.79 19.00 -21.31
CA ALA A 172 13.57 18.74 -22.07
C ALA A 172 12.50 19.83 -21.89
N ASN A 173 12.44 20.48 -20.73
CA ASN A 173 11.46 21.52 -20.43
C ASN A 173 11.96 22.94 -20.74
N ARG A 174 13.27 23.16 -20.88
CA ARG A 174 13.84 24.45 -21.29
C ARG A 174 13.36 24.93 -22.66
N LYS A 175 12.97 24.02 -23.55
CA LYS A 175 12.41 24.36 -24.88
C LYS A 175 10.89 24.52 -24.89
N SER A 176 10.22 24.29 -23.76
CA SER A 176 8.76 24.40 -23.63
C SER A 176 8.31 25.71 -22.96
N ALA A 177 9.26 26.62 -22.68
CA ALA A 177 9.07 27.98 -22.20
C ALA A 177 9.62 28.96 -23.24
#